data_AF-A0A354RBM2-F1
#
_entry.id   AF-A0A354RBM2-F1
#
_cell.length_a   1.000
_cell.length_b   1.000
_cell.length_c   1.000
_cell.angle_alpha   90.00
_cell.angle_beta   90.00
_cell.angle_gamma   90.00
#
_symmetry.space_group_name_H-M   'P 1'
#
loop_
_entity.id
_entity.type
_entity.pdbx_description
1 polymer ?
#
loop_
_entity_poly.entity_id
_entity_poly.type
_entity_poly.pdbx_seq_one_letter_code
_entity_poly.pdbx_strand_id
1 'polypeptide(L)'
;FSLMFLGFNLTFFPMHYLGMIGQPRRTHSYNEGHGFETWNQIATVGSFILGVGVFIGFLQFVHSFYSKKLKSAGKNPWDARTLEWTLSSPVKEYNFARTPIIKARDQAWENNYGPRENHSEKEPLDDHGVHMPDRSWCPLITATGLLTMALGLLFHQDLDATGELVRNFNVAIFGGAVFVLGVIMWAMEGPGGYHLFPKEKEE
;
A
#
# COMPACT_ATOMS: atom_id res chain seq x y z
N PHE A 1 4.21 8.56 17.46
CA PHE A 1 5.07 9.58 16.82
C PHE A 1 6.38 9.80 17.57
N SER A 2 6.36 10.34 18.80
CA SER A 2 7.60 10.76 19.49
C SER A 2 8.65 9.68 19.67
N LEU A 3 8.26 8.44 20.02
CA LEU A 3 9.18 7.31 20.11
C LEU A 3 9.83 6.97 18.77
N MET A 4 9.06 6.98 17.68
CA MET A 4 9.60 6.72 16.34
C MET A 4 10.52 7.86 15.90
N PHE A 5 10.15 9.12 16.15
CA PHE A 5 11.00 10.26 15.84
C PHE A 5 12.31 10.20 16.62
N LEU A 6 12.25 10.03 17.94
CA LEU A 6 13.44 9.92 18.79
C LEU A 6 14.30 8.71 18.37
N GLY A 7 13.69 7.53 18.24
CA GLY A 7 14.38 6.31 17.86
C GLY A 7 15.05 6.42 16.49
N PHE A 8 14.37 6.99 15.49
CA PHE A 8 14.94 7.26 14.17
C PHE A 8 16.18 8.16 14.27
N ASN A 9 16.06 9.29 14.95
CA ASN A 9 17.18 10.22 15.08
C ASN A 9 18.35 9.55 15.84
N LEU A 10 18.08 8.87 16.96
CA LEU A 10 19.09 8.19 17.75
C LEU A 10 19.75 7.01 17.01
N THR A 11 19.06 6.39 16.05
CA THR A 11 19.60 5.31 15.21
C THR A 11 20.51 5.88 14.12
N PHE A 12 20.03 6.86 13.35
CA PHE A 12 20.68 7.29 12.12
C PHE A 12 21.63 8.47 12.28
N PHE A 13 21.45 9.36 13.25
CA PHE A 13 22.41 10.46 13.46
C PHE A 13 23.81 9.94 13.84
N PRO A 14 23.96 9.00 14.80
CA PRO A 14 25.28 8.42 15.09
C PRO A 14 25.95 7.78 13.88
N MET A 15 25.19 7.22 12.94
CA MET A 15 25.76 6.63 11.73
C MET A 15 26.45 7.65 10.82
N HIS A 16 26.01 8.91 10.82
CA HIS A 16 26.71 9.98 10.09
C HIS A 16 28.10 10.19 10.68
N TYR A 17 28.19 10.22 12.01
CA TYR A 17 29.47 10.31 12.71
C TYR A 17 30.35 9.09 12.47
N LEU A 18 29.79 7.88 12.60
CA LEU A 18 30.48 6.61 12.29
C LEU A 18 31.05 6.60 10.87
N GLY A 19 30.30 7.11 9.89
CA GLY A 19 30.77 7.26 8.52
C GLY A 19 31.95 8.24 8.40
N MET A 20 31.92 9.36 9.13
CA MET A 20 33.01 10.34 9.14
C MET A 20 34.31 9.80 9.75
N ILE A 21 34.21 8.95 10.79
CA ILE A 21 35.38 8.27 11.40
C ILE A 21 35.81 7.01 10.64
N GLY A 22 35.20 6.75 9.47
CA GLY A 22 35.68 5.75 8.53
C GLY A 22 35.11 4.34 8.73
N GLN A 23 34.01 4.15 9.45
CA GLN A 23 33.37 2.84 9.55
C GLN A 23 32.82 2.39 8.17
N PRO A 24 33.31 1.29 7.59
CA PRO A 24 32.81 0.78 6.32
C PRO A 24 31.40 0.17 6.46
N ARG A 25 30.60 0.28 5.40
CA ARG A 25 29.28 -0.35 5.32
C ARG A 25 29.41 -1.88 5.17
N ARG A 26 28.37 -2.61 5.59
CA ARG A 26 28.27 -4.09 5.49
C ARG A 26 29.33 -4.83 6.31
N THR A 27 29.79 -4.24 7.40
CA THR A 27 30.70 -4.86 8.35
C THR A 27 29.93 -5.41 9.53
N HIS A 28 30.11 -6.70 9.84
CA HIS A 28 29.39 -7.39 10.92
C HIS A 28 30.11 -7.30 12.28
N SER A 29 31.42 -7.07 12.29
CA SER A 29 32.25 -6.96 13.49
C SER A 29 33.32 -5.87 13.31
N TYR A 30 33.66 -5.19 14.39
CA TYR A 30 34.70 -4.15 14.41
C TYR A 30 35.65 -4.41 15.59
N ASN A 31 36.93 -4.13 15.38
CA ASN A 31 37.96 -4.31 16.41
C ASN A 31 37.88 -3.19 17.44
N GLU A 32 38.37 -3.50 18.65
CA GLU A 32 38.46 -2.52 19.73
C GLU A 32 39.45 -1.38 19.40
N GLY A 33 39.16 -0.18 19.87
CA GLY A 33 40.08 0.96 19.83
C GLY A 33 39.93 1.89 18.62
N HIS A 34 38.97 1.61 17.73
CA HIS A 34 38.60 2.51 16.62
C HIS A 34 37.55 3.55 17.01
N GLY A 35 36.96 3.46 18.21
CA GLY A 35 35.93 4.38 18.70
C GLY A 35 34.55 4.16 18.08
N PHE A 36 34.32 2.99 17.48
CA PHE A 36 33.05 2.61 16.84
C PHE A 36 32.03 2.08 17.86
N GLU A 37 32.50 1.55 18.97
CA GLU A 37 31.74 0.80 19.98
C GLU A 37 30.60 1.63 20.54
N THR A 38 30.90 2.81 21.09
CA THR A 38 29.93 3.68 21.75
C THR A 38 28.84 4.15 20.78
N TRP A 39 29.21 4.57 19.58
CA TRP A 39 28.26 5.11 18.61
C TRP A 39 27.37 4.03 17.99
N ASN A 40 27.91 2.83 17.75
CA ASN A 40 27.09 1.67 17.34
C ASN A 40 26.16 1.23 18.48
N GLN A 41 26.58 1.31 19.73
CA GLN A 41 25.72 1.02 20.88
C GLN A 41 24.56 2.03 20.99
N ILE A 42 24.83 3.33 20.86
CA ILE A 42 23.78 4.37 20.84
C ILE A 42 22.81 4.11 19.68
N ALA A 43 23.33 3.84 18.48
CA ALA A 43 22.50 3.53 17.32
C ALA A 43 21.62 2.29 17.54
N THR A 44 22.14 1.28 18.23
CA THR A 44 21.41 0.05 18.58
C THR A 44 20.32 0.32 19.60
N VAL A 45 20.58 1.12 20.63
CA VAL A 45 19.53 1.55 21.58
C VAL A 45 18.45 2.34 20.85
N GLY A 46 18.84 3.22 19.93
CA GLY A 46 17.91 3.95 19.06
C GLY A 46 17.01 3.03 18.25
N SER A 47 17.55 1.95 17.69
CA SER A 47 16.80 1.02 16.84
C SER A 47 15.78 0.22 17.65
N PHE A 48 16.11 -0.15 18.89
CA PHE A 48 15.14 -0.75 19.82
C PHE A 48 14.01 0.23 20.18
N ILE A 49 14.33 1.49 20.46
CA ILE A 49 13.31 2.53 20.73
C ILE A 49 12.39 2.71 19.51
N LEU A 50 12.96 2.74 18.31
CA LEU A 50 12.22 2.82 17.05
C LEU A 50 11.31 1.60 16.88
N GLY A 51 11.82 0.38 17.15
CA GLY A 51 11.06 -0.87 17.11
C GLY A 51 9.87 -0.87 18.07
N VAL A 52 10.06 -0.40 19.30
CA VAL A 52 8.96 -0.21 20.28
C VAL A 52 7.94 0.79 19.77
N GLY A 53 8.37 1.90 19.16
CA GLY A 53 7.48 2.89 18.56
C GLY A 53 6.61 2.31 17.44
N VAL A 54 7.20 1.52 16.55
CA VAL A 54 6.47 0.80 15.48
C VAL A 54 5.50 -0.22 16.07
N PHE A 55 5.94 -0.99 17.06
CA PHE A 55 5.11 -2.01 17.71
C PHE A 55 3.87 -1.39 18.39
N ILE A 56 4.03 -0.27 19.09
CA ILE A 56 2.89 0.48 19.65
C ILE A 56 1.94 0.97 18.53
N GLY A 57 2.48 1.45 17.42
CA GLY A 57 1.67 1.83 16.25
C GLY A 57 0.86 0.67 15.68
N PHE A 58 1.47 -0.52 15.59
CA PHE A 58 0.79 -1.74 15.20
C PHE A 58 -0.34 -2.11 16.19
N LEU A 59 -0.07 -2.08 17.50
CA LEU A 59 -1.10 -2.34 18.52
C LEU A 59 -2.25 -1.32 18.44
N GLN A 60 -1.96 -0.06 18.17
CA GLN A 60 -2.98 0.97 17.98
C GLN A 60 -3.88 0.66 16.77
N PHE A 61 -3.29 0.22 15.66
CA PHE A 61 -4.03 -0.19 14.47
C PHE A 61 -4.94 -1.40 14.76
N VAL A 62 -4.38 -2.45 15.37
CA VAL A 62 -5.13 -3.66 15.76
C VAL A 62 -6.27 -3.30 16.71
N HIS A 63 -6.00 -2.52 17.75
CA HIS A 63 -7.03 -2.08 18.69
C HIS A 63 -8.13 -1.27 17.98
N SER A 64 -7.77 -0.37 17.07
CA SER A 64 -8.75 0.44 16.33
C SER A 64 -9.63 -0.40 15.41
N PHE A 65 -9.08 -1.45 14.81
CA PHE A 65 -9.82 -2.35 13.93
C PHE A 65 -10.82 -3.24 14.68
N TYR A 66 -10.44 -3.77 15.84
CA TYR A 66 -11.30 -4.71 16.60
C TYR A 66 -12.21 -4.04 17.63
N SER A 67 -11.94 -2.79 18.02
CA SER A 67 -12.70 -2.14 19.09
C SER A 67 -14.07 -1.67 18.61
N LYS A 68 -15.11 -2.40 19.01
CA LYS A 68 -16.53 -2.03 18.80
C LYS A 68 -16.98 -0.80 19.60
N LYS A 69 -16.13 -0.27 20.48
CA LYS A 69 -16.44 0.89 21.34
C LYS A 69 -16.14 2.24 20.67
N LEU A 70 -15.35 2.22 19.59
CA LEU A 70 -15.01 3.44 18.86
C LEU A 70 -16.21 3.90 18.01
N LYS A 71 -16.46 5.21 18.00
CA LYS A 71 -17.50 5.79 17.14
C LYS A 71 -17.02 5.76 15.69
N SER A 72 -17.97 5.62 14.75
CA SER A 72 -17.67 5.81 13.34
C SER A 72 -17.13 7.22 13.10
N ALA A 73 -16.10 7.34 12.25
CA ALA A 73 -15.37 8.58 12.00
C ALA A 73 -16.22 9.68 11.34
N GLY A 74 -17.44 9.36 10.89
CA GLY A 74 -18.29 10.31 10.16
C GLY A 74 -17.69 10.67 8.80
N LYS A 75 -18.33 11.64 8.12
CA LYS A 75 -18.00 12.04 6.74
C LYS A 75 -16.66 12.77 6.62
N ASN A 76 -16.45 13.78 7.46
CA ASN A 76 -15.27 14.62 7.46
C ASN A 76 -14.80 14.89 8.90
N PRO A 77 -14.14 13.93 9.57
CA PRO A 77 -13.68 14.09 10.97
C PRO A 77 -12.64 15.21 11.15
N TRP A 78 -11.94 15.59 10.08
CA TRP A 78 -10.81 16.52 10.14
C TRP A 78 -11.12 17.89 9.55
N ASP A 79 -12.36 18.12 9.11
CA ASP A 79 -12.74 19.31 8.33
C ASP A 79 -11.77 19.61 7.16
N ALA A 80 -11.40 18.55 6.45
CA ALA A 80 -10.44 18.61 5.36
C ALA A 80 -11.05 19.15 4.06
N ARG A 81 -10.18 19.53 3.12
CA ARG A 81 -10.47 20.50 2.04
C ARG A 81 -10.76 19.87 0.68
N THR A 82 -10.47 18.59 0.54
CA THR A 82 -10.45 17.83 -0.71
C THR A 82 -11.68 16.94 -0.86
N LEU A 83 -11.97 16.50 -2.09
CA LEU A 83 -13.25 15.87 -2.46
C LEU A 83 -13.55 14.54 -1.74
N GLU A 84 -12.52 13.79 -1.32
CA GLU A 84 -12.72 12.54 -0.59
C GLU A 84 -13.50 12.74 0.71
N TRP A 85 -13.43 13.94 1.29
CA TRP A 85 -14.18 14.32 2.50
C TRP A 85 -15.62 14.76 2.22
N THR A 86 -16.04 14.74 0.95
CA THR A 86 -17.42 14.95 0.51
C THR A 86 -18.16 13.63 0.27
N LEU A 87 -17.53 12.49 0.49
CA LEU A 87 -18.12 11.15 0.37
C LEU A 87 -18.55 10.61 1.73
N SER A 88 -19.50 9.67 1.74
CA SER A 88 -19.87 8.96 2.97
C SER A 88 -18.71 8.17 3.55
N SER A 89 -18.78 7.85 4.86
CA SER A 89 -17.83 6.96 5.52
C SER A 89 -18.57 5.73 6.09
N PRO A 90 -18.33 4.52 5.58
CA PRO A 90 -17.41 4.17 4.50
C PRO A 90 -17.86 4.70 3.13
N VAL A 91 -16.89 4.81 2.21
CA VAL A 91 -17.14 5.22 0.83
C VAL A 91 -17.87 4.10 0.10
N LYS A 92 -18.83 4.45 -0.74
CA LYS A 92 -19.57 3.50 -1.58
C LYS A 92 -18.72 3.04 -2.76
N GLU A 93 -19.03 1.89 -3.33
CA GLU A 93 -18.26 1.30 -4.44
C GLU A 93 -18.08 2.27 -5.62
N TYR A 94 -19.10 3.09 -5.92
CA TYR A 94 -19.09 4.11 -6.99
C TYR A 94 -18.43 5.42 -6.65
N ASN A 95 -17.96 5.61 -5.42
CA ASN A 95 -17.52 6.90 -4.91
C ASN A 95 -18.60 7.97 -5.11
N PHE A 96 -18.57 8.69 -6.24
CA PHE A 96 -19.54 9.71 -6.63
C PHE A 96 -20.62 9.11 -7.54
N ALA A 97 -21.89 9.29 -7.18
CA ALA A 97 -23.00 8.90 -8.05
C ALA A 97 -23.09 9.80 -9.30
N ARG A 98 -22.68 11.07 -9.17
CA ARG A 98 -22.59 12.05 -10.24
C ARG A 98 -21.23 12.72 -10.21
N THR A 99 -20.62 12.91 -11.38
CA THR A 99 -19.34 13.59 -11.48
C THR A 99 -19.47 15.03 -10.95
N PRO A 100 -18.65 15.42 -9.94
CA PRO A 100 -18.65 16.79 -9.46
C PRO A 100 -17.92 17.70 -10.44
N ILE A 101 -18.53 18.83 -10.78
CA ILE A 101 -17.93 19.91 -11.58
C ILE A 101 -17.10 20.78 -10.62
N ILE A 102 -15.78 20.75 -10.82
CA ILE A 102 -14.83 21.43 -9.94
C ILE A 102 -14.66 22.87 -10.39
N LYS A 103 -14.96 23.80 -9.49
CA LYS A 103 -14.85 25.25 -9.71
C LYS A 103 -13.70 25.88 -8.92
N ALA A 104 -13.19 25.18 -7.91
CA ALA A 104 -12.11 25.66 -7.06
C ALA A 104 -11.10 24.57 -6.74
N ARG A 105 -9.88 24.99 -6.36
CA ARG A 105 -8.79 24.07 -5.98
C ARG A 105 -9.17 23.20 -4.78
N ASP A 106 -9.78 23.80 -3.77
CA ASP A 106 -10.13 23.17 -2.49
C ASP A 106 -11.65 22.99 -2.41
N GLN A 107 -12.18 22.14 -3.28
CA GLN A 107 -13.62 22.08 -3.56
C GLN A 107 -14.48 21.75 -2.34
N ALA A 108 -14.03 20.86 -1.44
CA ALA A 108 -14.82 20.52 -0.25
C ALA A 108 -14.86 21.69 0.75
N TRP A 109 -13.79 22.48 0.83
CA TRP A 109 -13.74 23.67 1.65
C TRP A 109 -14.71 24.75 1.15
N GLU A 110 -14.69 25.03 -0.16
CA GLU A 110 -15.61 26.00 -0.77
C GLU A 110 -17.07 25.55 -0.65
N ASN A 111 -17.36 24.25 -0.75
CA ASN A 111 -18.71 23.73 -0.53
C ASN A 111 -19.22 23.98 0.90
N ASN A 112 -18.34 23.92 1.91
CA ASN A 112 -18.72 24.10 3.31
C ASN A 112 -18.76 25.58 3.73
N TYR A 113 -17.80 26.38 3.27
CA TYR A 113 -17.54 27.73 3.79
C TYR A 113 -17.54 28.83 2.72
N GLY A 114 -17.43 28.45 1.44
CA GLY A 114 -17.29 29.38 0.33
C GLY A 114 -18.61 29.97 -0.15
N PRO A 115 -18.56 30.99 -1.02
CA PRO A 115 -19.73 31.54 -1.70
C PRO A 115 -20.43 30.46 -2.55
N ARG A 116 -21.76 30.53 -2.66
CA ARG A 116 -22.56 29.56 -3.44
C ARG A 116 -22.11 29.41 -4.90
N GLU A 117 -21.50 30.44 -5.47
CA GLU A 117 -20.98 30.41 -6.85
C GLU A 117 -19.83 29.40 -7.02
N ASN A 118 -19.01 29.23 -5.99
CA ASN A 118 -17.88 28.30 -5.96
C ASN A 118 -18.27 26.88 -5.54
N HIS A 119 -19.53 26.66 -5.16
CA HIS A 119 -20.01 25.33 -4.79
C HIS A 119 -19.98 24.43 -6.02
N SER A 120 -19.50 23.19 -5.82
CA SER A 120 -19.43 22.20 -6.88
C SER A 120 -20.84 21.87 -7.34
N GLU A 121 -21.06 21.99 -8.64
CA GLU A 121 -22.24 21.45 -9.28
C GLU A 121 -22.02 19.98 -9.57
N LYS A 122 -23.10 19.26 -9.87
CA LYS A 122 -23.06 17.86 -10.26
C LYS A 122 -23.67 17.75 -11.64
N GLU A 123 -23.08 16.91 -12.48
CA GLU A 123 -23.69 16.59 -13.78
C GLU A 123 -25.11 16.02 -13.58
N PRO A 124 -26.04 16.24 -14.52
CA PRO A 124 -27.37 15.66 -14.44
C PRO A 124 -27.26 14.13 -14.37
N LEU A 125 -28.21 13.51 -13.66
CA LEU A 125 -28.22 12.06 -13.47
C LEU A 125 -28.46 11.40 -14.83
N ASP A 126 -27.50 10.59 -15.28
CA ASP A 126 -27.60 9.86 -16.54
C ASP A 126 -28.50 8.63 -16.37
N ASP A 127 -29.40 8.40 -17.33
CA ASP A 127 -30.31 7.24 -17.35
C ASP A 127 -29.55 5.92 -17.52
N HIS A 128 -28.29 5.97 -17.98
CA HIS A 128 -27.44 4.79 -18.14
C HIS A 128 -26.85 4.27 -16.81
N GLY A 129 -26.90 5.04 -15.73
CA GLY A 129 -26.34 4.66 -14.42
C GLY A 129 -24.81 4.63 -14.38
N VAL A 130 -24.23 4.30 -13.22
CA VAL A 130 -22.77 4.24 -13.04
C VAL A 130 -22.28 2.85 -13.45
N HIS A 131 -21.46 2.79 -14.50
CA HIS A 131 -20.82 1.55 -14.94
C HIS A 131 -19.70 1.11 -13.96
N MET A 132 -19.79 -0.12 -13.49
CA MET A 132 -18.83 -0.76 -12.60
C MET A 132 -18.08 -1.89 -13.28
N PRO A 133 -16.74 -1.98 -13.11
CA PRO A 133 -15.99 -3.12 -13.61
C PRO A 133 -16.35 -4.40 -12.83
N ASP A 134 -16.42 -5.52 -13.55
CA ASP A 134 -16.57 -6.84 -12.95
C ASP A 134 -15.29 -7.31 -12.25
N ARG A 135 -15.44 -8.27 -11.33
CA ARG A 135 -14.30 -8.92 -10.67
C ARG A 135 -13.68 -9.94 -11.60
N SER A 136 -12.37 -9.82 -11.84
CA SER A 136 -11.60 -10.76 -12.65
C SER A 136 -10.65 -11.62 -11.80
N TRP A 137 -10.56 -12.91 -12.15
CA TRP A 137 -9.56 -13.83 -11.61
C TRP A 137 -8.25 -13.82 -12.40
N CYS A 138 -8.25 -13.28 -13.62
CA CYS A 138 -7.11 -13.31 -14.53
C CYS A 138 -5.84 -12.64 -13.96
N PRO A 139 -5.91 -11.47 -13.29
CA PRO A 139 -4.73 -10.86 -12.67
C PRO A 139 -4.07 -11.78 -11.62
N LEU A 140 -4.88 -12.50 -10.84
CA LEU A 140 -4.38 -13.40 -9.81
C LEU A 140 -3.69 -14.63 -10.41
N ILE A 141 -4.28 -15.21 -11.48
CA ILE A 141 -3.69 -16.33 -12.19
C ILE A 141 -2.35 -15.93 -12.83
N THR A 142 -2.32 -14.79 -13.52
CA THR A 142 -1.11 -14.25 -14.12
C THR A 142 -0.01 -14.01 -13.08
N ALA A 143 -0.34 -13.39 -11.94
CA ALA A 143 0.62 -13.15 -10.86
C ALA A 143 1.17 -14.46 -10.27
N THR A 144 0.30 -15.47 -10.08
CA THR A 144 0.70 -16.78 -9.55
C THR A 144 1.59 -17.54 -10.53
N GLY A 145 1.29 -17.46 -11.84
CA GLY A 145 2.13 -18.01 -12.90
C GLY A 145 3.51 -17.37 -12.92
N LEU A 146 3.57 -16.04 -12.87
CA LEU A 146 4.82 -15.28 -12.84
C LEU A 146 5.66 -15.62 -11.61
N LEU A 147 5.05 -15.72 -10.44
CA LEU A 147 5.71 -16.12 -9.20
C LEU A 147 6.30 -17.53 -9.32
N THR A 148 5.51 -18.49 -9.81
CA THR A 148 5.96 -19.87 -10.01
C THR A 148 7.10 -19.95 -11.01
N MET A 149 7.04 -19.18 -12.10
CA MET A 149 8.10 -19.09 -13.09
C MET A 149 9.40 -18.56 -12.46
N ALA A 150 9.32 -17.47 -11.69
CA ALA A 150 10.48 -16.88 -11.03
C ALA A 150 11.11 -17.83 -10.01
N LEU A 151 10.29 -18.53 -9.22
CA LEU A 151 10.76 -19.56 -8.29
C LEU A 151 11.42 -20.72 -9.04
N GLY A 152 10.83 -21.19 -10.14
CA GLY A 152 11.41 -22.25 -10.97
C GLY A 152 12.75 -21.86 -11.60
N LEU A 153 12.94 -20.59 -11.97
CA LEU A 153 14.22 -20.08 -12.48
C LEU A 153 15.27 -19.95 -11.36
N LEU A 154 14.84 -19.57 -10.16
CA LEU A 154 15.73 -19.39 -9.01
C LEU A 154 16.20 -20.74 -8.46
N PHE A 155 15.31 -21.72 -8.37
CA PHE A 155 15.56 -23.07 -7.85
C PHE A 155 15.70 -24.13 -8.95
N HIS A 156 16.26 -23.77 -10.11
CA HIS A 156 16.41 -24.68 -11.24
C HIS A 156 17.47 -25.79 -11.05
N GLN A 157 18.17 -25.83 -9.91
CA GLN A 157 19.23 -26.79 -9.63
C GLN A 157 18.71 -27.86 -8.67
N ASP A 158 18.55 -29.07 -9.18
CA ASP A 158 18.11 -30.24 -8.41
C ASP A 158 19.27 -31.25 -8.26
N LEU A 159 19.22 -32.06 -7.20
CA LEU A 159 20.10 -33.22 -7.03
C LEU A 159 19.36 -34.47 -7.49
N ASP A 160 19.91 -35.16 -8.49
CA ASP A 160 19.40 -36.45 -8.93
C ASP A 160 19.71 -37.55 -7.88
N ALA A 161 19.02 -38.70 -7.98
CA ALA A 161 19.19 -39.84 -7.07
C ALA A 161 20.63 -40.41 -7.03
N THR A 162 21.46 -40.05 -8.01
CA THR A 162 22.89 -40.38 -8.12
C THR A 162 23.80 -39.34 -7.47
N GLY A 163 23.26 -38.23 -6.97
CA GLY A 163 24.01 -37.14 -6.36
C GLY A 163 24.60 -36.12 -7.36
N GLU A 164 24.26 -36.23 -8.65
CA GLU A 164 24.69 -35.27 -9.66
C GLU A 164 23.76 -34.05 -9.70
N LEU A 165 24.35 -32.86 -9.96
CA LEU A 165 23.61 -31.61 -10.06
C LEU A 165 22.99 -31.48 -11.45
N VAL A 166 21.67 -31.59 -11.53
CA VAL A 166 20.91 -31.49 -12.78
C VAL A 166 20.11 -30.19 -12.81
N ARG A 167 20.01 -29.58 -13.99
CA ARG A 167 19.21 -28.37 -14.19
C ARG A 167 17.80 -28.75 -14.62
N ASN A 168 16.82 -28.48 -13.76
CA ASN A 168 15.42 -28.76 -14.00
C ASN A 168 14.63 -27.45 -14.15
N PHE A 169 14.18 -27.16 -15.37
CA PHE A 169 13.37 -25.98 -15.67
C PHE A 169 11.87 -26.30 -15.73
N ASN A 170 11.43 -27.49 -15.35
CA ASN A 170 10.03 -27.90 -15.51
C ASN A 170 9.07 -26.99 -14.75
N VAL A 171 9.43 -26.59 -13.52
CA VAL A 171 8.65 -25.65 -12.70
C VAL A 171 8.62 -24.26 -13.35
N ALA A 172 9.75 -23.81 -13.91
CA ALA A 172 9.83 -22.51 -14.60
C ALA A 172 8.95 -22.50 -15.86
N ILE A 173 9.02 -23.55 -16.67
CA ILE A 173 8.23 -23.71 -17.90
C ILE A 173 6.74 -23.78 -17.57
N PHE A 174 6.36 -24.55 -16.54
CA PHE A 174 4.97 -24.62 -16.08
C PHE A 174 4.46 -23.25 -15.61
N GLY A 175 5.20 -22.56 -14.76
CA GLY A 175 4.85 -21.21 -14.31
C GLY A 175 4.73 -20.22 -15.48
N GLY A 176 5.65 -20.29 -16.44
CA GLY A 176 5.63 -19.49 -17.65
C GLY A 176 4.40 -19.77 -18.53
N ALA A 177 4.01 -21.04 -18.67
CA ALA A 177 2.79 -21.41 -19.39
C ALA A 177 1.53 -20.86 -18.70
N VAL A 178 1.43 -21.00 -17.37
CA VAL A 178 0.32 -20.43 -16.58
C VAL A 178 0.27 -18.91 -16.70
N PHE A 179 1.43 -18.24 -16.68
CA PHE A 179 1.52 -16.80 -16.89
C PHE A 179 0.99 -16.38 -18.27
N VAL A 180 1.48 -17.01 -19.34
CA VAL A 180 1.04 -16.69 -20.72
C VAL A 180 -0.46 -16.96 -20.88
N LEU A 181 -0.95 -18.10 -20.39
CA LEU A 181 -2.38 -18.40 -20.39
C LEU A 181 -3.19 -17.36 -19.60
N GLY A 182 -2.70 -16.93 -18.44
CA GLY A 182 -3.32 -15.87 -17.65
C GLY A 182 -3.45 -14.55 -18.41
N VAL A 183 -2.40 -14.14 -19.13
CA VAL A 183 -2.43 -12.93 -19.97
C VAL A 183 -3.40 -13.09 -21.13
N ILE A 184 -3.42 -14.25 -21.80
CA ILE A 184 -4.35 -14.52 -22.91
C ILE A 184 -5.79 -14.50 -22.40
N MET A 185 -6.09 -15.17 -21.29
CA MET A 185 -7.41 -15.16 -20.66
C MET A 185 -7.83 -13.73 -20.29
N TRP A 186 -6.90 -12.94 -19.75
CA TRP A 186 -7.17 -11.55 -19.42
C TRP A 186 -7.46 -10.70 -20.67
N ALA A 187 -6.70 -10.89 -21.75
CA ALA A 187 -6.93 -10.19 -23.00
C ALA A 187 -8.27 -10.58 -23.68
N MET A 188 -8.73 -11.81 -23.46
CA MET A 188 -10.02 -12.31 -23.94
C MET A 188 -11.19 -11.90 -23.05
N GLU A 189 -10.92 -11.51 -21.81
CA GLU A 189 -11.92 -10.95 -20.90
C GLU A 189 -12.35 -9.60 -21.44
N GLY A 190 -13.52 -9.56 -22.08
CA GLY A 190 -14.07 -8.34 -22.67
C GLY A 190 -14.37 -7.25 -21.63
N PRO A 191 -14.89 -6.08 -22.07
CA PRO A 191 -15.33 -5.02 -21.17
C PRO A 191 -16.63 -5.43 -20.47
N GLY A 192 -16.54 -6.39 -19.56
CA GLY A 192 -17.61 -6.74 -18.64
C GLY A 192 -17.88 -5.59 -17.67
N GLY A 193 -18.97 -5.75 -16.93
CA GLY A 193 -19.40 -4.79 -15.93
C GLY A 193 -20.89 -4.85 -15.67
N TYR A 194 -21.29 -4.17 -14.62
CA TYR A 194 -22.69 -4.01 -14.23
C TYR A 194 -22.97 -2.52 -13.98
N HIS A 195 -24.22 -2.12 -14.12
CA HIS A 195 -24.62 -0.73 -13.86
C HIS A 195 -25.28 -0.63 -12.50
N LEU A 196 -24.90 0.40 -11.76
CA LEU A 196 -25.54 0.80 -10.52
C LEU A 196 -26.40 2.05 -10.77
N PHE A 197 -27.61 2.05 -10.23
CA PHE A 197 -28.56 3.16 -10.33
C PHE A 197 -28.73 3.82 -8.96
N PRO A 198 -27.79 4.68 -8.53
CA PRO A 198 -27.88 5.37 -7.25
C PRO A 198 -29.07 6.33 -7.24
N LYS A 199 -29.83 6.35 -6.14
CA LYS A 199 -30.92 7.31 -5.94
C LYS A 199 -30.36 8.65 -5.48
N GLU A 200 -30.98 9.77 -5.87
CA GLU A 200 -30.52 11.12 -5.47
C GLU A 200 -30.41 11.34 -3.95
N LYS A 201 -31.21 10.62 -3.16
CA LYS A 201 -31.19 10.71 -1.68
C LYS A 201 -30.05 9.92 -1.02
N GLU A 202 -29.30 9.16 -1.80
CA GLU A 202 -28.25 8.29 -1.31
C GLU A 202 -26.84 8.92 -1.43
N GLU A 203 -26.72 10.15 -1.94
CA GLU A 203 -25.47 10.93 -1.97
C GLU A 203 -25.11 11.61 -0.64
#